data_AF-A0A920SQE8-F1
#
_entry.id   AF-A0A920SQE8-F1
#
_cell.length_a   1.000
_cell.length_b   1.000
_cell.length_c   1.000
_cell.angle_alpha   90.00
_cell.angle_beta   90.00
_cell.angle_gamma   90.00
#
_symmetry.space_group_name_H-M   'P 1'
#
loop_
_entity.id
_entity.type
_entity.pdbx_description
1 polymer ?
#
loop_
_entity_poly.entity_id
_entity_poly.type
_entity_poly.pdbx_seq_one_letter_code
_entity_poly.pdbx_strand_id
1 'polypeptide(L)'
;MISRLQRARLSLAEVTLFGKMNGAVGNFNAHLAPYPEADWPEISSSFVKNLGIVNQPMTTQIEPHDCIAEFCHALIRLNLIVLDLDRDLWLYIALGYFKQHPTEGEVGSSTMPHKVNPIDFENAEGNIGLAKRYSHTWQRNCRSAAGKET
;
A
#
# COMPACT_ATOMS: atom_id res chain seq x y z
N MET A 1 -11.41 -6.82 17.33
CA MET A 1 -10.82 -6.91 15.98
C MET A 1 -11.49 -5.97 14.96
N ILE A 2 -12.80 -6.12 14.68
CA ILE A 2 -13.52 -5.38 13.61
C ILE A 2 -13.30 -3.86 13.64
N SER A 3 -13.42 -3.22 14.81
CA SER A 3 -13.19 -1.78 14.96
C SER A 3 -11.75 -1.34 14.61
N ARG A 4 -10.73 -2.19 14.87
CA ARG A 4 -9.34 -1.91 14.47
C ARG A 4 -9.21 -1.93 12.94
N LEU A 5 -9.79 -2.94 12.29
CA LEU A 5 -9.76 -3.09 10.84
C LEU A 5 -10.50 -1.94 10.13
N GLN A 6 -11.68 -1.56 10.62
CA GLN A 6 -12.44 -0.42 10.09
C GLN A 6 -11.62 0.88 10.16
N ARG A 7 -10.99 1.17 11.30
CA ARG A 7 -10.13 2.35 11.45
C ARG A 7 -8.91 2.30 10.52
N ALA A 8 -8.25 1.16 10.40
CA ALA A 8 -7.09 1.02 9.51
C ALA A 8 -7.49 1.16 8.03
N ARG A 9 -8.63 0.61 7.63
CA ARG A 9 -9.19 0.77 6.28
C ARG A 9 -9.49 2.24 5.96
N LEU A 10 -10.08 2.97 6.91
CA LEU A 10 -10.34 4.40 6.76
C LEU A 10 -9.01 5.17 6.61
N SER A 11 -8.05 4.95 7.51
CA SER A 11 -6.73 5.59 7.40
C SER A 11 -6.03 5.31 6.08
N LEU A 12 -6.18 4.10 5.51
CA LEU A 12 -5.62 3.77 4.20
C LEU A 12 -6.35 4.50 3.06
N ALA A 13 -7.68 4.59 3.15
CA ALA A 13 -8.51 5.26 2.14
C ALA A 13 -8.37 6.80 2.16
N GLU A 14 -7.97 7.37 3.29
CA GLU A 14 -7.73 8.81 3.47
C GLU A 14 -6.35 9.28 2.98
N VAL A 15 -5.46 8.36 2.60
CA VAL A 15 -4.14 8.73 2.07
C VAL A 15 -4.33 9.50 0.77
N THR A 16 -3.88 10.75 0.76
CA THR A 16 -3.98 11.62 -0.39
C THR A 16 -2.90 11.26 -1.40
N LEU A 17 -3.30 10.95 -2.64
CA LEU A 17 -2.36 10.68 -3.72
C LEU A 17 -2.02 11.97 -4.45
N PHE A 18 -0.73 12.21 -4.64
CA PHE A 18 -0.23 13.38 -5.33
C PHE A 18 0.33 13.01 -6.71
N GLY A 19 0.22 13.96 -7.64
CA GLY A 19 0.82 13.89 -8.97
C GLY A 19 1.46 15.22 -9.33
N LYS A 20 2.31 15.21 -10.36
CA LYS A 20 3.03 16.41 -10.81
C LYS A 20 3.13 16.48 -12.32
N MET A 21 3.12 17.71 -12.86
CA MET A 21 3.43 17.99 -14.25
C MET A 21 4.08 19.38 -14.35
N ASN A 22 5.40 19.46 -14.28
CA ASN A 22 6.12 20.75 -14.24
C ASN A 22 7.50 20.68 -14.93
N GLY A 23 7.64 19.77 -15.89
CA GLY A 23 8.82 19.64 -16.75
C GLY A 23 10.00 18.92 -16.09
N ALA A 24 11.19 19.09 -16.70
CA ALA A 24 12.39 18.31 -16.40
C ALA A 24 12.91 18.48 -14.96
N VAL A 25 12.76 19.67 -14.38
CA VAL A 25 13.32 20.02 -13.06
C VAL A 25 12.33 20.78 -12.17
N GLY A 26 11.03 20.70 -12.47
CA GLY A 26 10.00 21.34 -11.65
C GLY A 26 9.61 22.78 -12.00
N ASN A 27 10.27 23.40 -12.99
CA ASN A 27 10.16 24.85 -13.26
C ASN A 27 9.50 25.22 -14.59
N PHE A 28 8.86 24.28 -15.30
CA PHE A 28 8.18 24.54 -16.58
C PHE A 28 9.06 25.11 -17.72
N ASN A 29 10.40 25.09 -17.61
CA ASN A 29 11.32 25.70 -18.58
C ASN A 29 11.00 25.43 -20.06
N ALA A 30 10.74 24.16 -20.41
CA ALA A 30 10.44 23.75 -21.78
C ALA A 30 9.04 24.22 -22.26
N HIS A 31 8.12 24.49 -21.35
CA HIS A 31 6.76 24.94 -21.64
C HIS A 31 6.71 26.46 -21.82
N LEU A 32 7.47 27.18 -20.97
CA LEU A 32 7.59 28.64 -21.04
C LEU A 32 8.34 29.13 -22.29
N ALA A 33 9.25 28.32 -22.85
CA ALA A 33 10.00 28.71 -24.05
C ALA A 33 9.12 29.00 -25.29
N PRO A 34 8.19 28.12 -25.69
CA PRO A 34 7.26 28.41 -26.78
C PRO A 34 6.01 29.21 -26.36
N TYR A 35 5.60 29.16 -25.09
CA TYR A 35 4.37 29.79 -24.60
C TYR A 35 4.61 30.50 -23.25
N PRO A 36 5.24 31.69 -23.25
CA PRO A 36 5.56 32.41 -22.02
C PRO A 36 4.34 33.02 -21.33
N GLU A 37 3.27 33.33 -22.08
CA GLU A 37 2.05 33.97 -21.57
C GLU A 37 1.04 32.97 -20.97
N ALA A 38 1.27 31.67 -21.12
CA ALA A 38 0.37 30.64 -20.61
C ALA A 38 0.60 30.40 -19.10
N ASP A 39 -0.50 30.31 -18.34
CA ASP A 39 -0.47 29.95 -16.92
C ASP A 39 -0.23 28.44 -16.76
N TRP A 40 1.02 28.02 -16.90
CA TRP A 40 1.44 26.63 -16.77
C TRP A 40 1.16 26.00 -15.40
N PRO A 41 1.32 26.72 -14.26
CA PRO A 41 0.87 26.23 -12.96
C PRO A 41 -0.62 25.86 -12.93
N GLU A 42 -1.50 26.72 -13.45
CA GLU A 42 -2.94 26.42 -13.49
C GLU A 42 -3.27 25.29 -14.46
N ILE A 43 -2.68 25.29 -15.66
CA ILE A 43 -2.85 24.20 -16.65
C ILE A 43 -2.42 22.87 -16.04
N SER A 44 -1.29 22.84 -15.34
CA SER A 44 -0.78 21.64 -14.66
C SER A 44 -1.71 21.17 -13.55
N SER A 45 -2.13 22.09 -12.68
CA SER A 45 -3.06 21.79 -11.59
C SER A 45 -4.37 21.22 -12.11
N SER A 46 -4.96 21.87 -13.13
CA SER A 46 -6.17 21.42 -13.79
C SER A 46 -6.00 20.06 -14.47
N PHE A 47 -4.88 19.83 -15.16
CA PHE A 47 -4.57 18.54 -15.78
C PHE A 47 -4.48 17.41 -14.75
N VAL A 48 -3.70 17.62 -13.68
CA VAL A 48 -3.50 16.61 -12.63
C VAL A 48 -4.82 16.32 -11.89
N LYS A 49 -5.60 17.37 -11.60
CA LYS A 49 -6.92 17.23 -10.96
C LYS A 49 -7.90 16.44 -11.83
N ASN A 50 -7.86 16.59 -13.15
CA ASN A 50 -8.69 15.81 -14.08
C ASN A 50 -8.35 14.32 -14.08
N LEU A 51 -7.16 13.93 -13.60
CA LEU A 51 -6.78 12.53 -13.37
C LEU A 51 -7.26 11.99 -12.01
N GLY A 52 -7.92 12.81 -11.20
CA GLY A 52 -8.45 12.41 -9.89
C GLY A 52 -7.43 12.37 -8.76
N ILE A 53 -6.28 13.02 -8.93
CA ILE A 53 -5.22 13.12 -7.91
C ILE A 53 -4.92 14.59 -7.58
N VAL A 54 -4.23 14.82 -6.47
CA VAL A 54 -3.90 16.18 -6.00
C VAL A 54 -2.62 16.65 -6.67
N ASN A 55 -2.59 17.89 -7.15
CA ASN A 55 -1.39 18.46 -7.73
C ASN A 55 -0.35 18.78 -6.66
N GLN A 56 0.89 18.32 -6.86
CA GLN A 56 2.07 18.74 -6.10
C GLN A 56 2.82 19.80 -6.93
N PRO A 57 2.66 21.10 -6.62
CA PRO A 57 3.26 22.18 -7.42
C PRO A 57 4.79 22.23 -7.28
N MET A 58 5.32 21.87 -6.12
CA MET A 58 6.75 21.98 -5.81
C MET A 58 7.40 20.60 -5.87
N THR A 59 8.05 20.32 -6.99
CA THR A 59 8.80 19.07 -7.18
C THR A 59 10.13 19.32 -7.87
N THR A 60 11.01 18.32 -7.85
CA THR A 60 12.17 18.25 -8.74
C THR A 60 11.76 17.58 -10.05
N GLN A 61 12.65 16.79 -10.66
CA GLN A 61 12.32 15.93 -11.79
C GLN A 61 11.28 14.87 -11.43
N ILE A 62 11.21 14.44 -10.16
CA ILE A 62 10.27 13.42 -9.67
C ILE A 62 9.28 14.00 -8.65
N GLU A 63 8.16 13.32 -8.45
CA GLU A 63 7.31 13.54 -7.27
C GLU A 63 8.07 13.04 -6.03
N PRO A 64 8.01 13.71 -4.86
CA PRO A 64 8.82 13.35 -3.70
C PRO A 64 8.49 11.98 -3.07
N HIS A 65 7.39 11.36 -3.46
CA HIS A 65 6.93 10.04 -3.03
C HIS A 65 6.56 9.93 -1.55
N ASP A 66 6.30 11.07 -0.89
CA ASP A 66 5.84 11.09 0.51
C ASP A 66 4.48 10.41 0.65
N CYS A 67 3.56 10.63 -0.30
CA CYS A 67 2.25 9.99 -0.30
C CYS A 67 2.32 8.47 -0.44
N ILE A 68 3.30 7.96 -1.18
CA ILE A 68 3.56 6.51 -1.29
C ILE A 68 4.09 5.95 0.03
N ALA A 69 4.97 6.70 0.71
CA ALA A 69 5.46 6.31 2.03
C ALA A 69 4.33 6.28 3.08
N GLU A 70 3.41 7.23 3.03
CA GLU A 70 2.19 7.25 3.87
C GLU A 70 1.27 6.07 3.55
N PHE A 71 1.03 5.80 2.28
CA PHE A 71 0.24 4.65 1.82
C PHE A 71 0.81 3.33 2.33
N CYS A 72 2.12 3.09 2.13
CA CYS A 72 2.81 1.91 2.63
C CYS A 72 2.69 1.77 4.15
N HIS A 73 2.79 2.86 4.89
CA HIS A 73 2.67 2.83 6.36
C HIS A 73 1.25 2.45 6.81
N ALA A 74 0.23 3.03 6.18
CA ALA A 74 -1.17 2.67 6.45
C ALA A 74 -1.44 1.19 6.10
N LEU A 75 -0.88 0.70 4.99
CA LEU A 75 -1.01 -0.70 4.57
C LEU A 75 -0.33 -1.66 5.55
N ILE A 76 0.88 -1.34 6.03
CA ILE A 76 1.57 -2.14 7.06
C ILE A 76 0.71 -2.26 8.31
N ARG A 77 0.08 -1.17 8.77
CA ARG A 77 -0.80 -1.19 9.94
C ARG A 77 -2.02 -2.09 9.73
N LEU A 78 -2.64 -2.04 8.55
CA LEU A 78 -3.76 -2.93 8.20
C LEU A 78 -3.31 -4.40 8.21
N ASN A 79 -2.18 -4.70 7.58
CA ASN A 79 -1.58 -6.03 7.54
C ASN A 79 -1.27 -6.60 8.93
N LEU A 80 -0.79 -5.77 9.86
CA LEU A 80 -0.53 -6.21 11.24
C LEU A 80 -1.82 -6.57 12.01
N ILE A 81 -2.94 -5.93 11.69
CA ILE A 81 -4.24 -6.27 12.30
C ILE A 81 -4.76 -7.60 11.75
N VAL A 82 -4.58 -7.85 10.46
CA VAL A 82 -4.97 -9.14 9.84
C VAL A 82 -4.08 -10.27 10.35
N LEU A 83 -2.76 -10.06 10.46
CA LEU A 83 -1.84 -11.06 11.01
C LEU A 83 -2.19 -11.47 12.44
N ASP A 84 -2.61 -10.51 13.27
CA ASP A 84 -3.07 -10.77 14.64
C ASP A 84 -4.33 -11.64 14.63
N LEU A 85 -5.27 -11.37 13.72
CA LEU A 85 -6.46 -12.20 13.52
C LEU A 85 -6.12 -13.61 13.05
N ASP A 86 -5.23 -13.76 12.07
CA ASP A 86 -4.84 -15.06 11.51
C ASP A 86 -4.23 -15.95 12.61
N ARG A 87 -3.38 -15.37 13.46
CA ARG A 87 -2.75 -16.07 14.59
C ARG A 87 -3.74 -16.46 15.68
N ASP A 88 -4.67 -15.56 16.02
CA ASP A 88 -5.74 -15.86 16.96
C ASP A 88 -6.64 -17.00 16.46
N LEU A 89 -7.04 -16.96 15.18
CA LEU A 89 -7.88 -18.00 14.57
C LEU A 89 -7.14 -19.33 14.46
N TRP A 90 -5.87 -19.32 14.06
CA TRP A 90 -5.02 -20.49 14.09
C TRP A 90 -4.99 -21.13 15.49
N LEU A 91 -4.80 -20.32 16.53
CA LEU A 91 -4.78 -20.78 17.92
C LEU A 91 -6.14 -21.34 18.37
N TYR A 92 -7.24 -20.66 18.02
CA TYR A 92 -8.58 -21.13 18.36
C TYR A 92 -8.94 -22.45 17.67
N ILE A 93 -8.49 -22.65 16.43
CA ILE A 93 -8.61 -23.93 15.73
C ILE A 93 -7.75 -25.00 16.41
N ALA A 94 -6.50 -24.68 16.78
CA ALA A 94 -5.60 -25.61 17.46
C ALA A 94 -6.14 -26.04 18.85
N LEU A 95 -6.83 -25.14 19.55
CA LEU A 95 -7.51 -25.41 20.83
C LEU A 95 -8.88 -26.08 20.68
N GLY A 96 -9.39 -26.25 19.45
CA GLY A 96 -10.67 -26.90 19.16
C GLY A 96 -11.91 -26.05 19.40
N TYR A 97 -11.78 -24.72 19.57
CA TYR A 97 -12.93 -23.80 19.63
C TYR A 97 -13.67 -23.74 18.29
N PHE A 98 -12.93 -23.90 17.19
CA PHE A 98 -13.47 -23.98 15.84
C PHE A 98 -13.06 -25.29 15.18
N LYS A 99 -13.98 -25.85 14.39
CA LYS A 99 -13.70 -26.96 13.47
C LYS A 99 -13.80 -26.46 12.05
N GLN A 100 -12.89 -26.90 11.21
CA GLN A 100 -12.89 -26.57 9.79
C GLN A 100 -13.68 -27.63 9.03
N HIS A 101 -14.46 -27.19 8.05
CA HIS A 101 -15.17 -28.08 7.15
C HIS A 101 -14.22 -28.47 6.01
N PRO A 102 -13.81 -29.75 5.90
CA PRO A 102 -12.96 -30.17 4.80
C PRO A 102 -13.74 -30.13 3.49
N THR A 103 -13.11 -29.63 2.42
CA THR A 103 -13.70 -29.68 1.08
C THR A 103 -13.58 -31.10 0.53
N GLU A 104 -14.57 -31.54 -0.25
CA GLU A 104 -14.55 -32.88 -0.83
C GLU A 104 -13.32 -33.06 -1.74
N GLY A 105 -12.50 -34.08 -1.47
CA GLY A 105 -11.25 -34.35 -2.20
C GLY A 105 -10.00 -33.63 -1.66
N GLU A 106 -10.14 -32.80 -0.62
CA GLU A 106 -9.01 -32.08 -0.03
C GLU A 106 -8.16 -32.98 0.89
N VAL A 107 -6.86 -33.05 0.63
CA VAL A 107 -5.91 -33.85 1.43
C VAL A 107 -5.20 -32.94 2.41
N GLY A 108 -5.62 -32.94 3.68
CA GLY A 108 -5.00 -32.08 4.70
C GLY A 108 -3.59 -32.53 5.14
N SER A 109 -3.23 -33.81 4.93
CA SER A 109 -1.84 -34.28 5.07
C SER A 109 -1.60 -35.52 4.23
N SER A 110 -0.42 -35.59 3.59
CA SER A 110 -0.01 -36.73 2.76
C SER A 110 0.18 -38.05 3.52
N THR A 111 0.37 -37.98 4.85
CA THR A 111 0.62 -39.15 5.70
C THR A 111 -0.43 -39.34 6.80
N MET A 112 -1.27 -38.34 7.05
CA MET A 112 -2.29 -38.36 8.10
C MET A 112 -3.68 -38.04 7.52
N PRO A 113 -4.47 -39.05 7.13
CA PRO A 113 -5.76 -38.85 6.44
C PRO A 113 -6.81 -38.09 7.24
N HIS A 114 -6.68 -38.05 8.57
CA HIS A 114 -7.61 -37.38 9.48
C HIS A 114 -7.23 -35.91 9.77
N LYS A 115 -6.08 -35.45 9.28
CA LYS A 115 -5.54 -34.14 9.62
C LYS A 115 -6.18 -33.05 8.77
N VAL A 116 -6.71 -32.02 9.43
CA VAL A 116 -7.26 -30.82 8.79
C VAL A 116 -6.51 -29.62 9.39
N ASN A 117 -5.74 -28.91 8.56
CA ASN A 117 -4.90 -27.80 9.00
C ASN A 117 -5.52 -26.46 8.59
N PRO A 118 -5.33 -25.39 9.39
CA PRO A 118 -5.75 -24.02 9.03
C PRO A 118 -4.84 -23.38 7.98
N ILE A 119 -4.68 -24.03 6.81
CA ILE A 119 -3.70 -23.65 5.79
C ILE A 119 -3.92 -22.26 5.21
N ASP A 120 -5.17 -21.79 5.16
CA ASP A 120 -5.50 -20.46 4.65
C ASP A 120 -4.93 -19.35 5.55
N PHE A 121 -5.05 -19.52 6.87
CA PHE A 121 -4.49 -18.58 7.85
C PHE A 121 -2.96 -18.63 7.86
N GLU A 122 -2.37 -19.81 7.71
CA GLU A 122 -0.91 -19.98 7.58
C GLU A 122 -0.37 -19.30 6.30
N ASN A 123 -1.10 -19.45 5.18
CA ASN A 123 -0.77 -18.80 3.93
C ASN A 123 -0.89 -17.28 4.03
N ALA A 124 -1.96 -16.78 4.64
CA ALA A 124 -2.17 -15.36 4.87
C ALA A 124 -1.05 -14.77 5.74
N GLU A 125 -0.68 -15.40 6.85
CA GLU A 125 0.43 -14.98 7.70
C GLU A 125 1.75 -14.85 6.92
N GLY A 126 2.09 -15.87 6.12
CA GLY A 126 3.30 -15.88 5.30
C GLY A 126 3.33 -14.72 4.29
N ASN A 127 2.24 -14.53 3.55
CA ASN A 127 2.11 -13.47 2.55
C ASN A 127 2.10 -12.07 3.18
N ILE A 128 1.47 -11.91 4.34
CA ILE A 128 1.49 -10.66 5.10
C ILE A 128 2.91 -10.34 5.56
N GLY A 129 3.68 -11.34 6.00
CA GLY A 129 5.10 -11.19 6.32
C GLY A 129 5.89 -10.59 5.16
N LEU A 130 5.69 -11.13 3.95
CA LEU A 130 6.34 -10.67 2.73
C LEU A 130 5.88 -9.26 2.32
N ALA A 131 4.57 -9.00 2.33
CA ALA A 131 3.99 -7.72 1.96
C ALA A 131 4.51 -6.57 2.84
N LYS A 132 4.64 -6.81 4.15
CA LYS A 132 5.23 -5.83 5.09
C LYS A 132 6.67 -5.51 4.74
N ARG A 133 7.49 -6.53 4.44
CA ARG A 133 8.89 -6.33 4.06
C ARG A 133 9.00 -5.46 2.81
N TYR A 134 8.24 -5.75 1.76
CA TYR A 134 8.25 -4.92 0.55
C TYR A 134 7.78 -3.50 0.82
N SER A 135 6.73 -3.32 1.61
CA SER A 135 6.21 -1.99 1.97
C SER A 135 7.26 -1.14 2.71
N HIS A 136 8.01 -1.74 3.64
CA HIS A 136 9.12 -1.07 4.32
C HIS A 136 10.27 -0.71 3.37
N THR A 137 10.63 -1.62 2.45
CA THR A 137 11.68 -1.35 1.45
C THR A 137 11.28 -0.20 0.53
N TRP A 138 10.04 -0.19 0.04
CA TRP A 138 9.52 0.91 -0.79
C TRP A 138 9.52 2.24 -0.05
N GLN A 139 9.01 2.28 1.18
CA GLN A 139 9.01 3.47 2.02
C GLN A 139 10.42 4.07 2.19
N ARG A 140 11.43 3.21 2.38
CA ARG A 140 12.83 3.63 2.50
C ARG A 140 13.37 4.17 1.17
N ASN A 141 13.04 3.50 0.07
CA ASN A 141 13.56 3.86 -1.26
C ASN A 141 12.97 5.18 -1.76
N CYS A 142 11.68 5.44 -1.52
CA CYS A 142 11.01 6.71 -1.85
C CYS A 142 11.79 7.92 -1.28
N ARG A 143 12.18 7.85 0.00
CA ARG A 143 12.99 8.90 0.65
C ARG A 143 14.39 9.06 0.05
N SER A 144 15.00 7.94 -0.35
CA SER A 144 16.36 7.96 -0.93
C SER A 144 16.41 8.49 -2.37
N ALA A 145 15.31 8.39 -3.11
CA ALA A 145 15.19 8.93 -4.46
C ALA A 145 15.04 10.46 -4.42
N ALA A 146 14.22 10.97 -3.50
CA ALA A 146 14.01 12.42 -3.34
C ALA A 146 15.29 13.16 -2.90
N GLY A 147 16.13 12.55 -2.05
CA GLY A 147 17.35 13.19 -1.54
C GLY A 147 18.57 13.19 -2.47
N LYS A 148 18.47 12.63 -3.69
CA LYS A 148 19.58 12.56 -4.65
C LYS A 148 19.54 13.65 -5.74
N GLU A 149 18.46 14.42 -5.79
CA GLU A 149 18.23 15.44 -6.82
C GLU A 149 18.38 16.89 -6.32
N THR A 150 18.85 17.07 -5.07
CA THR A 150 19.26 18.37 -4.50
C THR A 150 20.77 18.55 -4.58
#